data_AF-A0A7W4WDH7-F1
#
_entry.id   AF-A0A7W4WDH7-F1
#
_cell.length_a   1.000
_cell.length_b   1.000
_cell.length_c   1.000
_cell.angle_alpha   90.00
_cell.angle_beta   90.00
_cell.angle_gamma   90.00
#
_symmetry.space_group_name_H-M   'P 1'
#
loop_
_entity.id
_entity.type
_entity.pdbx_description
1 polymer ?
#
loop_
_entity_poly.entity_id
_entity_poly.type
_entity_poly.pdbx_seq_one_letter_code
_entity_poly.pdbx_strand_id
1 'polypeptide(L)'
;MTLVESGAPSVREYFGFTDWPNGTATIDLGGRKLTVLPIPGHKEDSIAVYDPHTRWLLSGDTFYPGRLYIWEWDSYRASIARLVDFSKTHRISALMGTHIEMSRTQGQDYPMGSSYQPDEAGLALLPEDLLLLDATLSEIGKEPEKRVRDKFIVRPVSKIERILTWVAKRLGL
;
A
#
# COMPACT_ATOMS: atom_id res chain seq x y z
N MET A 1 6.07 -22.46 -2.02
CA MET A 1 5.48 -22.60 -0.67
C MET A 1 4.84 -21.27 -0.33
N THR A 2 3.55 -21.26 0.00
CA THR A 2 2.82 -20.07 0.43
C THR A 2 2.47 -20.27 1.90
N LEU A 3 2.80 -19.30 2.77
CA LEU A 3 2.52 -19.42 4.22
C LEU A 3 1.05 -19.15 4.53
N VAL A 4 0.50 -18.09 3.93
CA VAL A 4 -0.90 -17.69 4.04
C VAL A 4 -1.47 -17.59 2.64
N GLU A 5 -2.55 -18.30 2.35
CA GLU A 5 -3.21 -18.22 1.05
C GLU A 5 -3.67 -16.78 0.76
N SER A 6 -3.69 -16.40 -0.52
CA SER A 6 -4.20 -15.10 -0.93
C SER A 6 -5.72 -15.04 -0.81
N GLY A 7 -6.25 -13.82 -0.67
CA GLY A 7 -7.66 -13.55 -0.48
C GLY A 7 -7.99 -13.12 0.94
N ALA A 8 -8.96 -12.20 1.04
CA ALA A 8 -9.32 -11.59 2.32
C ALA A 8 -9.77 -12.63 3.37
N PRO A 9 -10.53 -13.70 3.04
CA PRO A 9 -10.92 -14.72 4.03
C PRO A 9 -9.72 -15.39 4.70
N SER A 10 -8.73 -15.83 3.92
CA SER A 10 -7.56 -16.56 4.42
C SER A 10 -6.67 -15.68 5.29
N VAL A 11 -6.44 -14.42 4.89
CA VAL A 11 -5.69 -13.44 5.70
C VAL A 11 -6.43 -13.12 7.01
N ARG A 12 -7.75 -12.94 6.95
CA ARG A 12 -8.58 -12.69 8.13
C ARG A 12 -8.54 -13.84 9.13
N GLU A 13 -8.69 -15.06 8.64
CA GLU A 13 -8.65 -16.27 9.46
C GLU A 13 -7.27 -16.45 10.11
N TYR A 14 -6.19 -16.37 9.32
CA TYR A 14 -4.84 -16.59 9.82
C TYR A 14 -4.44 -15.60 10.93
N PHE A 15 -4.77 -14.31 10.77
CA PHE A 15 -4.46 -13.28 11.77
C PHE A 15 -5.55 -13.11 12.85
N GLY A 16 -6.67 -13.84 12.76
CA GLY A 16 -7.76 -13.79 13.74
C GLY A 16 -8.51 -12.46 13.79
N PHE A 17 -8.67 -11.77 12.66
CA PHE A 17 -9.38 -10.49 12.60
C PHE A 17 -10.89 -10.66 12.84
N THR A 18 -11.40 -10.03 13.90
CA THR A 18 -12.84 -10.02 14.24
C THR A 18 -13.57 -8.76 13.74
N ASP A 19 -12.85 -7.66 13.52
CA ASP A 19 -13.34 -6.42 12.95
C ASP A 19 -12.48 -6.06 11.72
N TRP A 20 -12.90 -6.49 10.54
CA TRP A 20 -12.20 -6.19 9.29
C TRP A 20 -12.91 -5.07 8.53
N PRO A 21 -12.22 -4.01 8.07
CA PRO A 21 -10.78 -3.76 8.13
C PRO A 21 -10.32 -2.85 9.30
N ASN A 22 -11.14 -2.63 10.32
CA ASN A 22 -10.87 -1.58 11.33
C ASN A 22 -10.02 -2.05 12.52
N GLY A 23 -9.98 -3.35 12.78
CA GLY A 23 -9.20 -3.96 13.85
C GLY A 23 -7.73 -4.13 13.49
N THR A 24 -6.94 -4.47 14.51
CA THR A 24 -5.51 -4.81 14.38
C THR A 24 -5.27 -6.21 14.91
N ALA A 25 -4.25 -6.89 14.38
CA ALA A 25 -3.77 -8.16 14.92
C ALA A 25 -2.32 -8.02 15.41
N THR A 26 -1.82 -9.02 16.13
CA THR A 26 -0.42 -9.09 16.57
C THR A 26 0.21 -10.40 16.14
N ILE A 27 1.41 -10.33 15.58
CA ILE A 27 2.26 -11.49 15.31
C ILE A 27 3.40 -11.48 16.33
N ASP A 28 3.71 -12.61 16.93
CA ASP A 28 4.87 -12.77 17.81
C ASP A 28 5.97 -13.59 17.10
N LEU A 29 7.11 -12.94 16.81
CA LEU A 29 8.28 -13.56 16.17
C LEU A 29 9.35 -13.95 17.19
N GLY A 30 8.95 -14.67 18.25
CA GLY A 30 9.88 -15.13 19.30
C GLY A 30 10.24 -14.05 20.31
N GLY A 31 9.24 -13.29 20.78
CA GLY A 31 9.35 -12.17 21.69
C GLY A 31 9.29 -10.80 21.01
N ARG A 32 9.44 -10.75 19.68
CA ARG A 32 9.28 -9.53 18.89
C ARG A 32 7.86 -9.43 18.35
N LYS A 33 7.02 -8.66 19.04
CA LYS A 33 5.62 -8.44 18.67
C LYS A 33 5.49 -7.39 17.58
N LEU A 34 4.87 -7.75 16.46
CA LEU A 34 4.55 -6.88 15.33
C LEU A 34 3.05 -6.62 15.29
N THR A 35 2.65 -5.40 14.96
CA THR A 35 1.23 -5.03 14.75
C THR A 35 0.88 -5.20 13.28
N VAL A 36 -0.24 -5.84 12.98
CA VAL A 36 -0.76 -6.01 11.62
C VAL A 36 -2.02 -5.17 11.45
N LEU A 37 -2.07 -4.37 10.39
CA LEU A 37 -3.19 -3.49 10.05
C LEU A 37 -3.79 -3.87 8.69
N PRO A 38 -5.10 -4.09 8.58
CA PRO A 38 -5.78 -4.26 7.29
C PRO A 38 -5.75 -2.96 6.47
N ILE A 39 -5.27 -3.06 5.23
CA ILE A 39 -5.20 -1.94 4.29
C ILE A 39 -5.78 -2.30 2.91
N PRO A 40 -7.02 -2.83 2.82
CA PRO A 40 -7.62 -3.16 1.54
C PRO A 40 -7.69 -1.93 0.63
N GLY A 41 -7.52 -2.15 -0.68
CA GLY A 41 -7.59 -1.08 -1.67
C GLY A 41 -6.73 -1.33 -2.89
N HIS A 42 -5.44 -1.61 -2.66
CA HIS A 42 -4.57 -2.17 -3.71
C HIS A 42 -5.01 -3.60 -4.04
N LYS A 43 -5.12 -4.45 -3.01
CA LYS A 43 -5.88 -5.71 -3.09
C LYS A 43 -6.82 -5.80 -1.89
N GLU A 44 -7.79 -6.68 -1.97
CA GLU A 44 -8.76 -6.90 -0.87
C GLU A 44 -8.11 -7.49 0.38
N ASP A 45 -6.95 -8.14 0.25
CA ASP A 45 -6.24 -8.88 1.30
C ASP A 45 -4.95 -8.17 1.76
N SER A 46 -4.73 -6.92 1.32
CA SER A 46 -3.53 -6.15 1.67
C SER A 46 -3.48 -5.81 3.17
N ILE A 47 -2.29 -5.95 3.76
CA ILE A 47 -1.99 -5.61 5.15
C ILE A 47 -0.74 -4.72 5.25
N ALA A 48 -0.67 -3.87 6.26
CA ALA A 48 0.56 -3.26 6.73
C ALA A 48 1.07 -4.00 7.97
N VAL A 49 2.39 -3.99 8.16
CA VAL A 49 3.05 -4.53 9.35
C VAL A 49 3.89 -3.44 10.00
N TYR A 50 3.61 -3.17 11.26
CA TYR A 50 4.38 -2.24 12.08
C TYR A 50 5.25 -2.97 13.09
N ASP A 51 6.51 -2.57 13.15
CA ASP A 51 7.48 -3.07 14.11
C ASP A 51 7.82 -2.00 15.15
N PRO A 52 7.42 -2.15 16.42
CA PRO A 52 7.65 -1.14 17.45
C PRO A 52 9.13 -0.96 17.80
N HIS A 53 9.99 -1.95 17.54
CA HIS A 53 11.41 -1.88 17.89
C HIS A 53 12.19 -0.98 16.93
N THR A 54 12.01 -1.19 15.62
CA THR A 54 12.62 -0.33 14.58
C THR A 54 11.80 0.92 14.30
N ARG A 55 10.50 0.87 14.60
CA ARG A 55 9.48 1.85 14.22
C ARG A 55 9.22 1.88 12.73
N TRP A 56 9.39 0.75 12.05
CA TRP A 56 9.10 0.62 10.61
C TRP A 56 7.64 0.30 10.38
N LEU A 57 7.04 0.94 9.38
CA LEU A 57 5.72 0.61 8.85
C LEU A 57 5.89 0.07 7.43
N LEU A 58 5.67 -1.24 7.25
CA LEU A 58 5.76 -1.93 5.97
C LEU A 58 4.38 -1.95 5.33
N SER A 59 4.20 -1.31 4.17
CA SER A 59 2.91 -1.09 3.50
C SER A 59 2.68 -1.97 2.26
N GLY A 60 3.67 -2.76 1.85
CA GLY A 60 3.61 -3.54 0.62
C GLY A 60 3.36 -2.65 -0.61
N ASP A 61 2.52 -3.14 -1.53
CA ASP A 61 2.11 -2.44 -2.75
C ASP A 61 1.10 -1.30 -2.49
N THR A 62 0.80 -0.98 -1.23
CA THR A 62 -0.17 0.08 -0.90
C THR A 62 0.46 1.47 -0.99
N PHE A 63 1.65 1.68 -0.44
CA PHE A 63 2.33 2.97 -0.50
C PHE A 63 3.83 2.79 -0.60
N TYR A 64 4.41 3.31 -1.68
CA TYR A 64 5.82 3.23 -2.03
C TYR A 64 6.19 4.36 -2.99
N PRO A 65 7.49 4.64 -3.21
CA PRO A 65 7.89 5.65 -4.17
C PRO A 65 7.67 5.19 -5.62
N GLY A 66 6.44 5.23 -6.10
CA GLY A 66 6.06 4.79 -7.44
C GLY A 66 4.58 4.97 -7.76
N ARG A 67 4.09 4.22 -8.75
CA ARG A 67 2.69 4.24 -9.21
C ARG A 67 1.83 3.38 -8.29
N LEU A 68 1.02 4.02 -7.48
CA LEU A 68 0.09 3.39 -6.56
C LEU A 68 -1.14 2.89 -7.34
N TYR A 69 -1.14 1.59 -7.69
CA TYR A 69 -2.24 0.95 -8.38
C TYR A 69 -3.40 0.70 -7.43
N ILE A 70 -4.54 1.37 -7.67
CA ILE A 70 -5.69 1.34 -6.76
C ILE A 70 -6.87 0.66 -7.44
N TRP A 71 -7.27 -0.49 -6.89
CA TRP A 71 -8.35 -1.32 -7.44
C TRP A 71 -9.71 -0.98 -6.82
N GLU A 72 -9.73 -0.76 -5.50
CA GLU A 72 -10.91 -0.37 -4.73
C GLU A 72 -10.68 1.00 -4.07
N TRP A 73 -11.16 2.05 -4.73
CA TRP A 73 -10.87 3.45 -4.39
C TRP A 73 -11.25 3.82 -2.95
N ASP A 74 -12.50 3.57 -2.56
CA ASP A 74 -12.99 3.94 -1.24
C ASP A 74 -12.28 3.17 -0.12
N SER A 75 -12.03 1.87 -0.34
CA SER A 75 -11.25 1.04 0.57
C SER A 75 -9.84 1.57 0.73
N TYR A 76 -9.17 1.93 -0.37
CA TYR A 76 -7.82 2.48 -0.36
C TYR A 76 -7.76 3.80 0.42
N ARG A 77 -8.69 4.73 0.15
CA ARG A 77 -8.79 6.00 0.89
C ARG A 77 -8.98 5.77 2.39
N ALA A 78 -9.89 4.89 2.76
CA ALA A 78 -10.12 4.54 4.16
C ALA A 78 -8.87 3.90 4.81
N SER A 79 -8.14 3.07 4.06
CA SER A 79 -6.90 2.44 4.52
C SER A 79 -5.78 3.46 4.77
N ILE A 80 -5.59 4.43 3.86
CA ILE A 80 -4.62 5.51 4.06
C ILE A 80 -4.99 6.36 5.27
N ALA A 81 -6.27 6.71 5.44
CA ALA A 81 -6.73 7.45 6.62
C ALA A 81 -6.44 6.70 7.93
N ARG A 82 -6.67 5.38 7.97
CA ARG A 82 -6.33 4.54 9.14
C ARG A 82 -4.81 4.52 9.42
N LEU A 83 -3.97 4.46 8.38
CA LEU A 83 -2.51 4.54 8.55
C LEU A 83 -2.07 5.91 9.06
N VAL A 84 -2.72 7.00 8.59
CA VAL A 84 -2.47 8.35 9.12
C VAL A 84 -2.81 8.42 10.60
N ASP A 85 -3.98 7.93 11.01
CA ASP A 85 -4.37 7.91 12.42
C ASP A 85 -3.45 7.04 13.28
N PHE A 86 -3.01 5.91 12.75
CA PHE A 86 -2.00 5.07 13.40
C PHE A 86 -0.68 5.82 13.61
N SER A 87 -0.21 6.58 12.60
CA SER A 87 1.03 7.36 12.69
C SER A 87 0.99 8.51 13.69
N LYS A 88 -0.20 9.01 14.04
CA LYS A 88 -0.37 10.03 15.10
C LYS A 88 -0.12 9.47 16.50
N THR A 89 -0.35 8.18 16.70
CA THR A 89 -0.26 7.52 18.01
C THR A 89 0.98 6.61 18.14
N HIS A 90 1.60 6.25 17.02
CA HIS A 90 2.78 5.39 16.95
C HIS A 90 3.91 6.10 16.21
N ARG A 91 5.08 6.17 16.83
CA ARG A 91 6.26 6.74 16.16
C ARG A 91 6.64 5.85 14.98
N ILE A 92 6.80 6.45 13.80
CA ILE A 92 7.29 5.79 12.59
C ILE A 92 8.63 6.44 12.22
N SER A 93 9.68 5.62 12.09
CA SER A 93 11.02 6.06 11.68
C SER A 93 11.24 5.90 10.17
N ALA A 94 10.54 4.96 9.54
CA ALA A 94 10.51 4.74 8.10
C ALA A 94 9.22 4.04 7.69
N LEU A 95 8.62 4.48 6.59
CA LEU A 95 7.56 3.78 5.88
C LEU A 95 8.15 3.17 4.62
N MET A 96 7.92 1.89 4.38
CA MET A 96 8.51 1.19 3.24
C MET A 96 7.48 0.31 2.55
N GLY A 97 7.37 0.44 1.23
CA GLY A 97 6.67 -0.53 0.41
C GLY A 97 7.64 -1.49 -0.30
N THR A 98 7.17 -2.09 -1.37
CA THR A 98 7.80 -3.22 -2.09
C THR A 98 8.52 -2.82 -3.37
N HIS A 99 8.26 -1.61 -3.89
CA HIS A 99 8.78 -1.15 -5.17
C HIS A 99 9.34 0.26 -5.06
N ILE A 100 10.29 0.58 -5.93
CA ILE A 100 10.66 1.95 -6.24
C ILE A 100 10.56 2.07 -7.76
N GLU A 101 9.77 3.04 -8.19
CA GLU A 101 9.55 3.32 -9.61
C GLU A 101 9.82 4.79 -9.92
N MET A 102 9.84 5.66 -8.89
CA MET A 102 10.24 7.05 -9.05
C MET A 102 11.75 7.18 -9.15
N SER A 103 12.18 8.16 -9.94
CA SER A 103 13.55 8.65 -9.92
C SER A 103 13.76 9.68 -8.81
N ARG A 104 15.01 10.09 -8.60
CA ARG A 104 15.39 11.23 -7.77
C ARG A 104 14.89 12.57 -8.33
N THR A 105 14.46 12.61 -9.58
CA THR A 105 13.81 13.78 -10.18
C THR A 105 12.33 13.77 -9.80
N GLN A 106 11.88 14.84 -9.16
CA GLN A 106 10.51 14.96 -8.64
C GLN A 106 9.47 14.72 -9.74
N GLY A 107 8.52 13.81 -9.47
CA GLY A 107 7.39 13.54 -10.36
C GLY A 107 7.74 12.74 -11.62
N GLN A 108 8.98 12.24 -11.73
CA GLN A 108 9.43 11.43 -12.87
C GLN A 108 9.61 9.97 -12.44
N ASP A 109 8.86 9.07 -13.06
CA ASP A 109 8.98 7.63 -12.90
C ASP A 109 9.75 6.96 -14.06
N TYR A 110 10.33 5.80 -13.79
CA TYR A 110 10.85 4.92 -14.82
C TYR A 110 9.70 4.23 -15.56
N PRO A 111 9.79 4.04 -16.89
CA PRO A 111 8.81 3.26 -17.64
C PRO A 111 8.55 1.88 -17.03
N MET A 112 7.31 1.40 -17.14
CA MET A 112 6.95 0.07 -16.68
C MET A 112 7.82 -0.99 -17.39
N GLY A 113 8.42 -1.90 -16.61
CA GLY A 113 9.30 -2.95 -17.14
C GLY A 113 10.78 -2.55 -17.28
N SER A 114 11.18 -1.36 -16.85
CA SER A 114 12.60 -0.97 -16.80
C SER A 114 13.43 -1.94 -15.94
N SER A 115 14.50 -2.48 -16.52
CA SER A 115 15.47 -3.35 -15.84
C SER A 115 16.68 -2.60 -15.27
N TYR A 116 16.79 -1.29 -15.54
CA TYR A 116 17.90 -0.45 -15.11
C TYR A 116 17.38 0.93 -14.69
N GLN A 117 17.67 1.33 -13.44
CA GLN A 117 17.17 2.55 -12.79
C GLN A 117 18.32 3.27 -12.05
N PRO A 118 19.25 3.93 -12.77
CA PRO A 118 20.48 4.48 -12.16
C PRO A 118 20.25 5.63 -11.17
N ASP A 119 19.13 6.34 -11.31
CA ASP A 119 18.73 7.48 -10.49
C ASP A 119 17.45 7.16 -9.70
N GLU A 120 17.25 5.91 -9.28
CA GLU A 120 16.14 5.46 -8.44
C GLU A 120 16.02 6.29 -7.15
N ALA A 121 14.78 6.60 -6.74
CA ALA A 121 14.51 7.29 -5.49
C ALA A 121 14.91 6.45 -4.25
N GLY A 122 14.94 7.08 -3.08
CA GLY A 122 15.17 6.34 -1.83
C GLY A 122 13.98 5.46 -1.45
N LEU A 123 14.26 4.27 -0.88
CA LEU A 123 13.24 3.32 -0.43
C LEU A 123 12.32 3.89 0.65
N ALA A 124 12.91 4.58 1.63
CA ALA A 124 12.21 5.01 2.82
C ALA A 124 11.39 6.28 2.56
N LEU A 125 10.10 6.18 2.84
CA LEU A 125 9.17 7.30 2.95
C LEU A 125 9.05 7.70 4.42
N LEU A 126 8.55 8.92 4.65
CA LEU A 126 8.35 9.49 5.97
C LEU A 126 6.86 9.71 6.27
N PRO A 127 6.46 9.91 7.53
CA PRO A 127 5.06 10.18 7.89
C PRO A 127 4.46 11.37 7.14
N GLU A 128 5.25 12.40 6.84
CA GLU A 128 4.83 13.52 5.99
C GLU A 128 4.43 13.11 4.56
N ASP A 129 5.06 12.07 4.00
CA ASP A 129 4.70 11.56 2.67
C ASP A 129 3.34 10.85 2.72
N LEU A 130 3.05 10.16 3.83
CA LEU A 130 1.75 9.52 4.06
C LEU A 130 0.64 10.57 4.23
N LEU A 131 0.91 11.66 4.95
CA LEU A 131 0.01 12.80 5.07
C LEU A 131 -0.25 13.47 3.70
N LEU A 132 0.79 13.59 2.87
CA LEU A 132 0.65 14.12 1.51
C LEU A 132 -0.20 13.20 0.63
N LEU A 133 -0.07 11.88 0.77
CA LEU A 133 -0.94 10.92 0.08
C LEU A 133 -2.40 11.10 0.52
N ASP A 134 -2.67 11.14 1.82
CA ASP A 134 -4.04 11.33 2.35
C ASP A 134 -4.67 12.66 1.88
N ALA A 135 -3.91 13.75 1.91
CA ALA A 135 -4.32 15.03 1.37
C ALA A 135 -4.60 14.95 -0.13
N THR A 136 -3.73 14.29 -0.89
CA THR A 136 -3.91 14.10 -2.34
C THR A 136 -5.17 13.30 -2.66
N LEU A 137 -5.45 12.24 -1.92
CA LEU A 137 -6.68 11.45 -2.08
C LEU A 137 -7.93 12.25 -1.69
N SER A 138 -7.82 13.15 -0.72
CA SER A 138 -8.90 14.05 -0.34
C SER A 138 -9.18 15.12 -1.40
N GLU A 139 -8.14 15.67 -2.02
CA GLU A 139 -8.26 16.61 -3.15
C GLU A 139 -8.93 15.98 -4.38
N ILE A 140 -8.61 14.72 -4.69
CA ILE A 140 -9.24 13.99 -5.81
C ILE A 140 -10.72 13.72 -5.51
N GLY A 141 -11.04 13.39 -4.26
CA GLY A 141 -12.41 13.16 -3.82
C GLY A 141 -12.94 11.79 -4.24
N LYS A 142 -14.21 11.75 -4.66
CA LYS A 142 -14.95 10.50 -4.92
C LYS A 142 -14.66 9.89 -6.29
N GLU A 143 -14.37 10.73 -7.28
CA GLU A 143 -14.14 10.29 -8.65
C GLU A 143 -12.64 9.97 -8.81
N PRO A 144 -12.25 8.70 -8.98
CA PRO A 144 -10.85 8.32 -9.01
C PRO A 144 -10.13 8.94 -10.21
N GLU A 145 -9.04 9.65 -9.94
CA GLU A 145 -8.22 10.29 -10.97
C GLU A 145 -6.74 9.97 -10.77
N LYS A 146 -5.98 9.89 -11.87
CA LYS A 146 -4.52 9.84 -11.81
C LYS A 146 -3.98 11.16 -11.26
N ARG A 147 -3.06 11.13 -10.31
CA ARG A 147 -2.33 12.31 -9.83
C ARG A 147 -0.86 12.03 -9.65
N VAL A 148 -0.02 12.88 -10.22
CA VAL A 148 1.44 12.82 -10.04
C VAL A 148 1.85 13.73 -8.88
N ARG A 149 2.70 13.21 -7.99
CA ARG A 149 3.41 13.92 -6.93
C ARG A 149 4.90 13.61 -7.04
N ASP A 150 5.70 14.34 -6.28
CA ASP A 150 7.16 14.25 -6.33
C ASP A 150 7.69 12.83 -6.13
N LYS A 151 7.11 12.11 -5.16
CA LYS A 151 7.56 10.79 -4.73
C LYS A 151 6.62 9.65 -5.10
N PHE A 152 5.43 9.91 -5.64
CA PHE A 152 4.47 8.85 -5.98
C PHE A 152 3.46 9.32 -7.01
N ILE A 153 2.79 8.35 -7.65
CA ILE A 153 1.74 8.60 -8.63
C ILE A 153 0.50 7.83 -8.18
N VAL A 154 -0.57 8.54 -7.81
CA VAL A 154 -1.89 7.91 -7.60
C VAL A 154 -2.39 7.43 -8.94
N ARG A 155 -2.66 6.13 -9.08
CA ARG A 155 -3.10 5.51 -10.34
C ARG A 155 -4.27 4.54 -10.12
N PRO A 156 -5.52 5.04 -10.17
CA PRO A 156 -6.70 4.18 -10.16
C PRO A 156 -6.70 3.23 -11.36
N VAL A 157 -7.08 1.97 -11.14
CA VAL A 157 -7.25 0.99 -12.20
C VAL A 157 -8.66 1.14 -12.77
N SER A 158 -8.77 1.42 -14.07
CA SER A 158 -10.06 1.64 -14.72
C SER A 158 -10.93 0.37 -14.74
N LYS A 159 -12.25 0.53 -14.83
CA LYS A 159 -13.18 -0.61 -14.98
C LYS A 159 -12.83 -1.49 -16.18
N ILE A 160 -12.36 -0.89 -17.27
CA ILE A 160 -11.95 -1.62 -18.48
C ILE A 160 -10.69 -2.44 -18.21
N GLU A 161 -9.65 -1.85 -17.61
CA GLU A 161 -8.44 -2.57 -17.20
C GLU A 161 -8.81 -3.73 -16.27
N ARG A 162 -9.69 -3.51 -15.27
CA ARG A 162 -10.17 -4.56 -14.37
C ARG A 162 -10.82 -5.73 -15.11
N ILE A 163 -11.71 -5.44 -16.06
CA ILE A 163 -12.39 -6.46 -16.88
C ILE A 163 -11.37 -7.22 -17.72
N LEU A 164 -10.45 -6.52 -18.39
CA LEU A 164 -9.42 -7.15 -19.22
C LEU A 164 -8.53 -8.06 -18.40
N THR A 165 -8.06 -7.62 -17.22
CA THR A 165 -7.28 -8.47 -16.32
C THR A 165 -8.07 -9.70 -15.86
N TRP A 166 -9.36 -9.54 -15.55
CA TRP A 166 -10.22 -10.67 -15.18
C TRP A 166 -10.38 -11.69 -16.33
N VAL A 167 -10.61 -11.21 -17.55
CA VAL A 167 -10.70 -12.06 -18.75
C VAL A 167 -9.39 -12.79 -18.99
N ALA A 168 -8.25 -12.09 -18.96
CA ALA A 168 -6.93 -12.68 -19.14
C ALA A 168 -6.66 -13.80 -18.12
N LYS A 169 -6.90 -13.53 -16.83
CA LYS A 169 -6.73 -14.51 -15.75
C LYS A 169 -7.60 -15.76 -15.96
N ARG A 170 -8.82 -15.61 -16.49
CA ARG A 170 -9.72 -16.74 -16.78
C ARG A 170 -9.27 -17.55 -18.01
N LEU A 171 -8.57 -16.92 -18.95
CA LEU A 171 -8.04 -17.55 -20.15
C LEU A 171 -6.61 -18.09 -19.97
N GLY A 172 -5.98 -17.88 -18.80
CA GLY A 172 -4.62 -18.33 -18.52
C GLY A 172 -3.53 -17.53 -19.26
N LEU A 173 -3.84 -16.27 -19.63
CA LEU A 173 -2.95 -15.32 -20.29
C LEU A 173 -2.27 -14.39 -19.28
#